data_AF-A0A015K7B7-F1
#
_entry.id   AF-A0A015K7B7-F1
#
_cell.length_a   1.000
_cell.length_b   1.000
_cell.length_c   1.000
_cell.angle_alpha   90.00
_cell.angle_beta   90.00
_cell.angle_gamma   90.00
#
_symmetry.space_group_name_H-M   'P 1'
#
loop_
_entity.id
_entity.type
_entity.pdbx_description
1 polymer ?
#
loop_
_entity_poly.entity_id
_entity_poly.type
_entity_poly.pdbx_seq_one_letter_code
_entity_poly.pdbx_strand_id
1 'polypeptide(L)'
;MFEWATYDQFGDVKEVIKTDSDIVYSAIWKNGPLVYDKDKIKYIRSQNKKVALKYLHNSQNTTTEYLNEIIKLYSIKEYNFNRKIYGLTQNPDTKEYIAILQDEYCEKCGKKCLNTTSCTWCKPFQIDYGFTSININEKSDSSNSSNSNAFKFDFNFTSNKDNFKKHHITKKHHITSTNNSELIPYSQFNNIKEIGKGGFSIVYSAIWENGIKESTNKNVALKYLHISQNINKEFLEKVKIYSVKNSYILDVYGITRNPDTKEYIIVLKYVEGESFDNWIIKNNKIFSWEYKMKLLYNITYGLKIIHQNHMVHHNLHAGNILIQNQNIPYISDIGLYNMNQTQIYGVMPYVAPEVLKGKDYTEAADIYGLGMVMYFIATGKQPFFNCAHDQNLALNICNGIRPEINDLEAPKCYIDLIKRCWDSNPVNRPKATEVEELVKLFYYSYKYNKSHELDFKMIMKIEKVQEHYEIEKQFKEAEEFKKSNNLTVENNPITHSQAIYTSQLLNPFINDLLKM
;
A
#
# COMPACT_ATOMS: atom_id res chain seq x y z
N MET A 1 -16.00 19.04 -5.75
CA MET A 1 -16.59 20.12 -4.96
C MET A 1 -17.29 19.49 -3.77
N PHE A 2 -16.95 19.99 -2.60
CA PHE A 2 -17.35 19.48 -1.30
C PHE A 2 -18.15 20.60 -0.62
N GLU A 3 -19.31 20.30 -0.04
CA GLU A 3 -20.19 21.34 0.51
C GLU A 3 -20.74 20.99 1.90
N TRP A 4 -21.16 22.03 2.64
CA TRP A 4 -21.92 21.86 3.86
C TRP A 4 -23.42 21.89 3.53
N ALA A 5 -24.13 20.80 3.81
CA ALA A 5 -25.57 20.69 3.59
C ALA A 5 -26.32 20.84 4.92
N THR A 6 -27.46 21.54 4.90
CA THR A 6 -28.35 21.59 6.07
C THR A 6 -29.10 20.26 6.22
N TYR A 7 -29.19 19.75 7.45
CA TYR A 7 -29.67 18.38 7.70
C TYR A 7 -31.14 18.15 7.30
N ASP A 8 -31.96 19.20 7.35
CA ASP A 8 -33.36 19.23 6.92
C ASP A 8 -33.57 18.99 5.41
N GLN A 9 -32.50 19.04 4.62
CA GLN A 9 -32.53 18.75 3.18
C GLN A 9 -32.56 17.25 2.85
N PHE A 10 -32.40 16.37 3.85
CA PHE A 10 -32.40 14.92 3.65
C PHE A 10 -33.78 14.33 4.03
N GLY A 11 -34.47 13.77 3.03
CA GLY A 11 -35.73 13.04 3.19
C GLY A 11 -35.55 11.54 2.95
N ASP A 12 -36.57 10.75 3.29
CA ASP A 12 -36.62 9.29 3.06
C ASP A 12 -35.38 8.54 3.57
N VAL A 13 -34.89 8.93 4.76
CA VAL A 13 -33.73 8.32 5.39
C VAL A 13 -34.06 6.89 5.81
N LYS A 14 -33.40 5.90 5.21
CA LYS A 14 -33.56 4.47 5.51
C LYS A 14 -32.21 3.87 5.89
N GLU A 15 -32.19 3.07 6.95
CA GLU A 15 -31.00 2.28 7.31
C GLU A 15 -30.76 1.21 6.24
N VAL A 16 -29.53 1.09 5.74
CA VAL A 16 -29.20 0.15 4.66
C VAL A 16 -28.19 -0.90 5.12
N ILE A 17 -27.23 -0.53 5.97
CA ILE A 17 -26.19 -1.43 6.47
C ILE A 17 -25.92 -1.13 7.94
N LYS A 18 -25.91 -2.19 8.74
CA LYS A 18 -25.41 -2.21 10.12
C LYS A 18 -24.31 -3.25 10.23
N THR A 19 -23.07 -2.82 10.43
CA THR A 19 -21.98 -3.69 10.88
C THR A 19 -21.63 -3.35 12.32
N ASP A 20 -20.81 -4.18 12.97
CA ASP A 20 -20.39 -3.96 14.37
C ASP A 20 -19.62 -2.63 14.60
N SER A 21 -19.25 -1.90 13.53
CA SER A 21 -18.46 -0.67 13.60
C SER A 21 -18.96 0.51 12.75
N ASP A 22 -19.95 0.33 11.87
CA ASP A 22 -20.43 1.40 10.98
C ASP A 22 -21.94 1.24 10.68
N ILE A 23 -22.68 2.35 10.73
CA ILE A 23 -24.07 2.43 10.24
C ILE A 23 -24.11 3.39 9.04
N VAL A 24 -24.66 2.91 7.92
CA VAL A 24 -24.84 3.72 6.70
C VAL A 24 -26.33 3.78 6.36
N TYR A 25 -26.81 5.00 6.16
CA TYR A 25 -28.18 5.29 5.77
C TYR A 25 -28.23 5.71 4.29
N SER A 26 -29.33 5.43 3.61
CA SER A 26 -29.64 6.03 2.31
C SER A 26 -30.67 7.13 2.51
N ALA A 27 -30.51 8.23 1.78
CA ALA A 27 -31.41 9.38 1.85
C ALA A 27 -31.57 10.05 0.48
N ILE A 28 -32.65 10.82 0.31
CA ILE A 28 -32.84 11.72 -0.82
C ILE A 28 -32.42 13.13 -0.39
N TRP A 29 -31.43 13.68 -1.07
CA TRP A 29 -31.02 15.07 -0.87
C TRP A 29 -31.80 15.99 -1.80
N LYS A 30 -32.76 16.74 -1.23
CA LYS A 30 -33.72 17.59 -1.97
C LYS A 30 -33.04 18.60 -2.89
N ASN A 31 -32.10 19.38 -2.35
CA ASN A 31 -31.35 20.37 -3.13
C ASN A 31 -30.24 19.71 -3.95
N GLY A 32 -29.74 18.57 -3.49
CA GLY A 32 -28.74 17.76 -4.16
C GLY A 32 -27.39 18.46 -4.35
N PRO A 33 -26.37 17.73 -4.84
CA PRO A 33 -25.03 18.30 -4.93
C PRO A 33 -24.90 19.32 -6.05
N LEU A 34 -24.03 20.31 -5.86
CA LEU A 34 -23.58 21.19 -6.95
C LEU A 34 -22.73 20.41 -7.96
N VAL A 35 -23.09 20.48 -9.23
CA VAL A 35 -22.39 19.87 -10.35
C VAL A 35 -22.08 20.95 -11.39
N TYR A 36 -20.85 20.95 -11.91
CA TYR A 36 -20.47 21.84 -13.00
C TYR A 36 -20.99 21.28 -14.32
N ASP A 37 -21.88 22.01 -14.98
CA ASP A 37 -22.39 21.70 -16.32
C ASP A 37 -21.43 22.35 -17.32
N LYS A 38 -20.71 21.51 -18.09
CA LYS A 38 -19.71 21.96 -19.06
C LYS A 38 -20.33 22.68 -20.26
N ASP A 39 -21.54 22.31 -20.64
CA ASP A 39 -22.23 22.84 -21.82
C ASP A 39 -22.81 24.22 -21.51
N LYS A 40 -23.24 24.44 -20.26
CA LYS A 40 -23.80 25.72 -19.79
C LYS A 40 -22.79 26.61 -19.07
N ILE A 41 -21.55 26.15 -18.90
CA ILE A 41 -20.44 26.83 -18.19
C ILE A 41 -20.92 27.43 -16.86
N LYS A 42 -21.71 26.67 -16.11
CA LYS A 42 -22.25 27.11 -14.82
C LYS A 42 -22.48 25.94 -13.87
N TYR A 43 -22.51 26.26 -12.58
CA TYR A 43 -22.89 25.29 -11.57
C TYR A 43 -24.41 25.14 -11.51
N ILE A 44 -24.88 23.89 -11.58
CA ILE A 44 -26.28 23.53 -11.42
C ILE A 44 -26.44 22.56 -10.24
N ARG A 45 -27.60 22.60 -9.59
CA ARG A 45 -27.96 21.69 -8.51
C ARG A 45 -28.56 20.41 -9.11
N SER A 46 -27.99 19.26 -8.77
CA SER A 46 -28.55 17.95 -9.12
C SER A 46 -29.64 17.57 -8.09
N GLN A 47 -30.80 18.22 -8.15
CA GLN A 47 -31.88 18.06 -7.17
C GLN A 47 -32.37 16.62 -7.00
N ASN A 48 -32.95 16.33 -5.83
CA ASN A 48 -33.52 15.04 -5.43
C ASN A 48 -32.58 13.85 -5.62
N LYS A 49 -31.28 14.07 -5.40
CA LYS A 49 -30.27 13.03 -5.61
C LYS A 49 -30.28 12.03 -4.47
N LYS A 50 -30.27 10.75 -4.81
CA LYS A 50 -30.06 9.69 -3.82
C LYS A 50 -28.60 9.65 -3.38
N VAL A 51 -28.39 9.64 -2.06
CA VAL A 51 -27.07 9.69 -1.42
C VAL A 51 -27.00 8.68 -0.28
N ALA A 52 -25.77 8.34 0.11
CA ALA A 52 -25.48 7.59 1.33
C ALA A 52 -24.99 8.55 2.42
N LEU A 53 -25.53 8.40 3.64
CA LEU A 53 -25.17 9.16 4.82
C LEU A 53 -24.42 8.25 5.79
N LYS A 54 -23.17 8.62 6.09
CA LYS A 54 -22.33 7.89 7.05
C LYS A 54 -22.06 8.76 8.28
N TYR A 55 -22.48 8.30 9.44
CA TYR A 55 -22.21 8.98 10.72
C TYR A 55 -20.74 8.86 11.09
N LEU A 56 -20.16 9.96 11.54
CA LEU A 56 -18.80 10.01 12.07
C LEU A 56 -18.89 9.89 13.59
N HIS A 57 -18.90 8.66 14.10
CA HIS A 57 -19.09 8.38 15.53
C HIS A 57 -18.05 9.07 16.42
N ASN A 58 -18.46 9.50 17.62
CA ASN A 58 -17.67 10.28 18.59
C ASN A 58 -17.26 11.70 18.13
N SER A 59 -17.91 12.26 17.10
CA SER A 59 -17.56 13.59 16.56
C SER A 59 -18.14 14.80 17.32
N GLN A 60 -18.79 14.57 18.46
CA GLN A 60 -19.55 15.59 19.21
C GLN A 60 -18.66 16.67 19.84
N ASN A 61 -17.37 16.36 20.11
CA ASN A 61 -16.40 17.24 20.78
C ASN A 61 -15.16 17.54 19.90
N THR A 62 -15.34 17.51 18.59
CA THR A 62 -14.24 17.49 17.62
C THR A 62 -13.85 18.90 17.15
N THR A 63 -12.55 19.19 17.06
CA THR A 63 -12.04 20.46 16.50
C THR A 63 -12.20 20.52 14.98
N THR A 64 -12.31 21.73 14.41
CA THR A 64 -12.39 21.95 12.95
C THR A 64 -11.20 21.33 12.19
N GLU A 65 -10.05 21.18 12.84
CA GLU A 65 -8.86 20.52 12.29
C GLU A 65 -9.06 19.01 12.05
N TYR A 66 -9.67 18.27 12.98
CA TYR A 66 -9.91 16.84 12.80
C TYR A 66 -10.99 16.55 11.74
N LEU A 67 -11.99 17.43 11.62
CA LEU A 67 -12.96 17.37 10.50
C LEU A 67 -12.25 17.57 9.16
N ASN A 68 -11.30 18.51 9.08
CA ASN A 68 -10.49 18.71 7.89
C ASN A 68 -9.58 17.52 7.58
N GLU A 69 -9.05 16.84 8.60
CA GLU A 69 -8.30 15.59 8.43
C GLU A 69 -9.17 14.44 7.91
N ILE A 70 -10.39 14.28 8.44
CA ILE A 70 -11.38 13.33 7.93
C ILE A 70 -11.68 13.62 6.45
N ILE A 71 -11.96 14.88 6.10
CA ILE A 71 -12.22 15.30 4.71
C ILE A 71 -11.02 14.99 3.82
N LYS A 72 -9.79 15.21 4.30
CA LYS A 72 -8.55 14.83 3.58
C LYS A 72 -8.47 13.31 3.38
N LEU A 73 -8.69 12.51 4.44
CA LEU A 73 -8.61 11.04 4.39
C LEU A 73 -9.57 10.44 3.36
N TYR A 74 -10.79 10.98 3.26
CA TYR A 74 -11.76 10.50 2.29
C TYR A 74 -11.65 11.14 0.90
N SER A 75 -10.89 12.23 0.74
CA SER A 75 -10.62 12.87 -0.55
C SER A 75 -9.40 12.26 -1.26
N ILE A 76 -8.53 11.56 -0.53
CA ILE A 76 -7.42 10.78 -1.07
C ILE A 76 -7.98 9.42 -1.51
N LYS A 77 -7.73 9.01 -2.75
CA LYS A 77 -8.11 7.69 -3.31
C LYS A 77 -7.37 6.50 -2.64
N GLU A 78 -6.81 6.67 -1.45
CA GLU A 78 -5.91 5.71 -0.78
C GLU A 78 -6.61 4.71 0.13
N TYR A 79 -7.91 4.88 0.41
CA TYR A 79 -8.74 3.84 1.03
C TYR A 79 -9.67 3.23 -0.02
N ASN A 80 -10.03 1.95 0.13
CA ASN A 80 -10.92 1.16 -0.75
C ASN A 80 -12.33 1.74 -0.99
N PHE A 81 -12.58 3.00 -0.68
CA PHE A 81 -13.77 3.76 -1.05
C PHE A 81 -13.47 4.61 -2.28
N ASN A 82 -13.59 4.02 -3.47
CA ASN A 82 -13.68 4.75 -4.75
C ASN A 82 -15.02 5.53 -4.84
N ARG A 83 -15.37 6.37 -3.86
CA ARG A 83 -16.67 7.04 -3.79
C ARG A 83 -16.51 8.55 -3.73
N LYS A 84 -17.30 9.25 -4.53
CA LYS A 84 -17.34 10.70 -4.49
C LYS A 84 -18.04 11.15 -3.20
N ILE A 85 -17.34 11.91 -2.37
CA ILE A 85 -17.94 12.67 -1.28
C ILE A 85 -18.53 13.94 -1.86
N TYR A 86 -19.80 14.20 -1.54
CA TYR A 86 -20.45 15.44 -1.91
C TYR A 86 -20.31 16.51 -0.82
N GLY A 87 -20.27 16.13 0.45
CA GLY A 87 -20.25 17.11 1.53
C GLY A 87 -20.34 16.53 2.93
N LEU A 88 -20.56 17.43 3.90
CA LEU A 88 -20.90 17.10 5.28
C LEU A 88 -22.24 17.75 5.66
N THR A 89 -22.89 17.14 6.64
CA THR A 89 -23.99 17.74 7.40
C THR A 89 -23.80 17.41 8.88
N GLN A 90 -24.58 18.03 9.76
CA GLN A 90 -24.57 17.73 11.19
C GLN A 90 -25.98 17.42 11.63
N ASN A 91 -26.15 16.31 12.35
CA ASN A 91 -27.43 16.00 12.97
C ASN A 91 -27.70 17.04 14.07
N PRO A 92 -28.82 17.80 14.00
CA PRO A 92 -29.10 18.85 14.96
C PRO A 92 -29.39 18.31 16.37
N ASP A 93 -29.85 17.06 16.49
CA ASP A 93 -30.23 16.42 17.74
C ASP A 93 -29.02 15.74 18.41
N THR A 94 -28.26 14.94 17.66
CA THR A 94 -27.11 14.20 18.22
C THR A 94 -25.79 14.98 18.19
N LYS A 95 -25.75 16.10 17.48
CA LYS A 95 -24.55 16.92 17.18
C LYS A 95 -23.45 16.17 16.43
N GLU A 96 -23.70 14.94 15.97
CA GLU A 96 -22.74 14.16 15.19
C GLU A 96 -22.64 14.68 13.76
N TYR A 97 -21.42 14.72 13.24
CA TYR A 97 -21.14 15.01 11.84
C TYR A 97 -21.43 13.79 10.97
N ILE A 98 -21.98 14.03 9.79
CA ILE A 98 -22.40 13.00 8.84
C ILE A 98 -21.79 13.31 7.48
N ALA A 99 -21.05 12.36 6.93
CA ALA A 99 -20.52 12.43 5.56
C ALA A 99 -21.60 12.07 4.54
N ILE A 100 -21.71 12.92 3.50
CA ILE A 100 -22.64 12.75 2.39
C ILE A 100 -21.87 12.15 1.20
N LEU A 101 -22.20 10.92 0.86
CA LEU A 101 -21.50 10.09 -0.11
C LEU A 101 -22.41 9.78 -1.31
N GLN A 102 -21.81 9.45 -2.44
CA GLN A 102 -22.53 8.85 -3.57
C GLN A 102 -23.21 7.54 -3.15
N ASP A 103 -24.47 7.35 -3.56
CA ASP A 103 -25.24 6.13 -3.27
C ASP A 103 -24.59 4.87 -3.85
N GLU A 104 -24.77 3.74 -3.17
CA GLU A 104 -24.14 2.47 -3.50
C GLU A 104 -24.86 1.70 -4.62
N TYR A 105 -26.06 2.12 -5.03
CA TYR A 105 -26.93 1.35 -5.91
C TYR A 105 -27.18 2.05 -7.24
N CYS A 106 -27.12 1.29 -8.34
CA CYS A 106 -27.42 1.83 -9.66
C CYS A 106 -28.91 2.16 -9.79
N GLU A 107 -29.25 3.40 -10.16
CA GLU A 107 -30.64 3.81 -10.41
C GLU A 107 -31.32 3.02 -11.54
N LYS A 108 -30.55 2.46 -12.49
CA LYS A 108 -31.09 1.67 -13.62
C LYS A 108 -31.36 0.21 -13.31
N CYS A 109 -30.50 -0.45 -12.53
CA CYS A 109 -30.59 -1.89 -12.28
C CYS A 109 -30.73 -2.29 -10.79
N GLY A 110 -30.79 -1.32 -9.86
CA GLY A 110 -31.06 -1.56 -8.43
C GLY A 110 -29.98 -2.34 -7.67
N LYS A 111 -28.86 -2.72 -8.30
CA LYS A 111 -27.76 -3.50 -7.71
C LYS A 111 -26.61 -2.61 -7.21
N LYS A 112 -25.87 -3.12 -6.22
CA LYS A 112 -24.71 -2.44 -5.59
C LYS A 112 -23.53 -2.32 -6.57
N CYS A 113 -22.98 -1.12 -6.75
CA CYS A 113 -21.86 -0.83 -7.65
C CYS A 113 -20.54 -0.68 -6.89
N LEU A 114 -19.46 -1.22 -7.45
CA LEU A 114 -18.14 -1.27 -6.80
C LEU A 114 -17.26 -0.02 -7.07
N ASN A 115 -17.54 0.81 -8.10
CA ASN A 115 -16.79 2.05 -8.38
C ASN A 115 -17.56 3.06 -9.26
N THR A 116 -17.01 4.28 -9.40
CA THR A 116 -17.62 5.46 -10.04
C THR A 116 -17.84 5.39 -11.56
N THR A 117 -17.33 4.37 -12.27
CA THR A 117 -17.36 4.35 -13.75
C THR A 117 -17.92 3.08 -14.38
N SER A 118 -18.23 2.02 -13.63
CA SER A 118 -18.87 0.83 -14.21
C SER A 118 -19.81 0.14 -13.24
N CYS A 119 -21.11 0.31 -13.45
CA CYS A 119 -22.05 -0.75 -13.10
C CYS A 119 -21.94 -1.83 -14.18
N THR A 120 -21.12 -2.86 -13.93
CA THR A 120 -20.89 -3.98 -14.85
C THR A 120 -22.18 -4.67 -15.29
N TRP A 121 -23.24 -4.57 -14.49
CA TRP A 121 -24.56 -5.15 -14.74
C TRP A 121 -25.48 -4.32 -15.63
N CYS A 122 -25.08 -3.09 -15.99
CA CYS A 122 -25.94 -2.11 -16.66
C CYS A 122 -25.43 -1.67 -18.06
N LYS A 123 -24.39 -2.32 -18.62
CA LYS A 123 -23.98 -2.12 -20.03
C LYS A 123 -24.38 -3.35 -20.88
N PRO A 124 -25.05 -3.17 -22.04
CA PRO A 124 -25.07 -4.19 -23.07
C PRO A 124 -23.64 -4.34 -23.62
N PHE A 125 -23.16 -5.57 -23.69
CA PHE A 125 -21.85 -5.93 -24.22
C PHE A 125 -21.87 -5.76 -25.76
N GLN A 126 -21.08 -4.85 -26.32
CA GLN A 126 -20.73 -4.84 -27.74
C GLN A 126 -19.22 -4.61 -27.90
N ILE A 127 -18.53 -5.76 -28.01
CA ILE A 127 -17.34 -6.14 -28.78
C ILE A 127 -16.54 -5.01 -29.46
N ASP A 128 -15.23 -4.89 -29.15
CA ASP A 128 -14.17 -5.19 -30.14
C ASP A 128 -12.78 -5.34 -29.50
N TYR A 129 -11.92 -6.13 -30.18
CA TYR A 129 -10.59 -6.66 -29.83
C TYR A 129 -10.61 -8.01 -29.12
N GLY A 130 -10.61 -9.04 -29.96
CA GLY A 130 -10.72 -10.43 -29.60
C GLY A 130 -9.47 -11.05 -28.97
N PHE A 131 -9.75 -12.02 -28.13
CA PHE A 131 -9.06 -13.31 -28.13
C PHE A 131 -10.12 -14.42 -27.97
N THR A 132 -9.86 -15.51 -28.66
CA THR A 132 -10.74 -16.64 -28.95
C THR A 132 -11.02 -17.53 -27.74
N SER A 133 -12.30 -17.75 -27.50
CA SER A 133 -12.99 -18.99 -27.06
C SER A 133 -12.34 -19.90 -26.00
N ILE A 134 -13.05 -20.05 -24.87
CA ILE A 134 -13.32 -21.36 -24.26
C ILE A 134 -14.85 -21.52 -24.18
N ASN A 135 -15.37 -22.51 -24.90
CA ASN A 135 -16.77 -22.95 -24.86
C ASN A 135 -17.08 -23.63 -23.53
N ILE A 136 -18.22 -23.33 -22.93
CA ILE A 136 -19.03 -24.34 -22.23
C ILE A 136 -20.49 -24.16 -22.66
N ASN A 137 -21.03 -25.24 -23.20
CA ASN A 137 -22.37 -25.36 -23.77
C ASN A 137 -23.47 -25.15 -22.72
N GLU A 138 -24.48 -24.36 -23.05
CA GLU A 138 -25.84 -24.61 -22.58
C GLU A 138 -26.75 -24.79 -23.78
N LYS A 139 -27.31 -26.00 -23.87
CA LYS A 139 -28.34 -26.35 -24.84
C LYS A 139 -29.59 -25.52 -24.54
N SER A 140 -30.04 -24.85 -25.58
CA SER A 140 -31.39 -24.35 -25.74
C SER A 140 -32.41 -25.46 -25.58
N ASP A 141 -33.50 -25.18 -24.85
CA ASP A 141 -34.83 -25.59 -25.29
C ASP A 141 -35.72 -24.36 -25.36
N SER A 142 -36.14 -24.06 -26.58
CA SER A 142 -37.10 -23.06 -26.98
C SER A 142 -38.52 -23.58 -26.78
N SER A 143 -39.46 -22.75 -26.31
CA SER A 143 -40.60 -22.34 -27.16
C SER A 143 -41.61 -21.41 -26.46
N ASN A 144 -41.91 -20.33 -27.19
CA ASN A 144 -43.20 -19.66 -27.36
C ASN A 144 -43.89 -18.96 -26.17
N SER A 145 -43.83 -17.62 -26.18
CA SER A 145 -44.87 -16.75 -26.79
C SER A 145 -44.95 -15.38 -26.11
N SER A 146 -45.14 -14.37 -26.96
CA SER A 146 -45.66 -13.01 -26.72
C SER A 146 -46.48 -12.77 -25.45
N ASN A 147 -46.07 -11.81 -24.62
CA ASN A 147 -46.74 -10.50 -24.46
C ASN A 147 -46.22 -9.73 -23.25
N SER A 148 -46.22 -8.41 -23.40
CA SER A 148 -46.09 -7.42 -22.34
C SER A 148 -46.93 -7.78 -21.11
N ASN A 149 -46.34 -7.69 -19.91
CA ASN A 149 -46.95 -7.07 -18.74
C ASN A 149 -45.98 -6.94 -17.56
N ALA A 150 -46.13 -5.83 -16.84
CA ALA A 150 -45.42 -5.47 -15.64
C ALA A 150 -45.53 -6.53 -14.54
N PHE A 151 -44.43 -6.78 -13.83
CA PHE A 151 -44.45 -7.50 -12.56
C PHE A 151 -44.06 -6.55 -11.42
N LYS A 152 -45.09 -6.15 -10.65
CA LYS A 152 -44.98 -5.61 -9.29
C LYS A 152 -44.46 -6.71 -8.36
N PHE A 153 -43.59 -6.33 -7.42
CA PHE A 153 -43.43 -7.08 -6.18
C PHE A 153 -43.89 -6.18 -5.02
N ASP A 154 -45.03 -6.53 -4.44
CA ASP A 154 -45.48 -6.05 -3.14
C ASP A 154 -44.84 -6.92 -2.05
N PHE A 155 -44.28 -6.32 -1.01
CA PHE A 155 -43.96 -7.01 0.24
C PHE A 155 -44.65 -6.29 1.41
N ASN A 156 -45.63 -6.99 1.99
CA ASN A 156 -46.32 -6.59 3.22
C ASN A 156 -45.42 -6.82 4.45
N PHE A 157 -45.31 -5.81 5.31
CA PHE A 157 -44.79 -5.95 6.67
C PHE A 157 -45.95 -6.04 7.66
N THR A 158 -46.03 -7.12 8.44
CA THR A 158 -46.79 -7.14 9.69
C THR A 158 -45.86 -6.86 10.86
N SER A 159 -46.13 -5.74 11.54
CA SER A 159 -45.49 -5.32 12.76
C SER A 159 -45.95 -6.16 13.95
N ASN A 160 -45.03 -6.51 14.84
CA ASN A 160 -45.35 -6.56 16.27
C ASN A 160 -44.28 -5.78 17.02
N LYS A 161 -44.72 -4.65 17.60
CA LYS A 161 -44.06 -3.97 18.70
C LYS A 161 -44.29 -4.84 19.94
N ASP A 162 -43.27 -5.04 20.76
CA ASP A 162 -43.33 -4.64 22.16
C ASP A 162 -42.01 -4.82 22.93
N ASN A 163 -41.78 -3.86 23.82
CA ASN A 163 -40.95 -3.85 25.02
C ASN A 163 -39.44 -3.60 24.94
N PHE A 164 -39.14 -2.30 24.99
CA PHE A 164 -38.02 -1.72 25.74
C PHE A 164 -37.88 -2.31 27.15
N LYS A 165 -36.71 -2.84 27.48
CA LYS A 165 -36.12 -2.73 28.84
C LYS A 165 -34.64 -2.40 28.75
N LYS A 166 -34.28 -1.33 29.48
CA LYS A 166 -32.94 -0.79 29.70
C LYS A 166 -31.98 -1.85 30.22
N HIS A 167 -30.81 -1.99 29.59
CA HIS A 167 -29.57 -2.34 30.27
C HIS A 167 -28.43 -1.47 29.74
N HIS A 168 -28.12 -0.41 30.49
CA HIS A 168 -26.79 0.19 30.48
C HIS A 168 -25.88 -0.72 31.30
N ILE A 169 -24.99 -1.49 30.66
CA ILE A 169 -23.69 -1.87 31.22
C ILE A 169 -22.66 -1.89 30.09
N THR A 170 -21.72 -0.96 30.20
CA THR A 170 -20.40 -0.85 29.56
C THR A 170 -19.82 -2.13 28.96
N LYS A 171 -19.52 -2.11 27.66
CA LYS A 171 -18.31 -2.74 27.10
C LYS A 171 -17.74 -1.86 25.99
N LYS A 172 -16.71 -1.09 26.34
CA LYS A 172 -15.66 -0.69 25.40
C LYS A 172 -15.07 -1.98 24.83
N HIS A 173 -15.08 -2.16 23.52
CA HIS A 173 -14.17 -3.12 22.90
C HIS A 173 -12.75 -2.52 22.93
N HIS A 174 -12.13 -2.59 24.11
CA HIS A 174 -10.73 -2.98 24.13
C HIS A 174 -10.65 -4.34 23.45
N ILE A 175 -9.64 -4.54 22.60
CA ILE A 175 -9.13 -5.87 22.28
C ILE A 175 -9.06 -6.60 23.61
N THR A 176 -9.91 -7.60 23.79
CA THR A 176 -9.94 -8.38 25.02
C THR A 176 -8.56 -9.00 25.18
N SER A 177 -7.81 -8.52 26.17
CA SER A 177 -6.79 -9.31 26.82
C SER A 177 -7.49 -10.53 27.41
N THR A 178 -7.55 -11.60 26.62
CA THR A 178 -7.89 -12.93 27.10
C THR A 178 -6.67 -13.80 26.92
N ASN A 179 -6.12 -14.19 28.06
CA ASN A 179 -4.97 -15.07 28.20
C ASN A 179 -5.11 -16.34 27.34
N ASN A 180 -4.04 -16.68 26.63
CA ASN A 180 -3.74 -17.98 25.98
C ASN A 180 -4.41 -18.37 24.64
N SER A 181 -5.01 -17.46 23.86
CA SER A 181 -5.61 -17.78 22.54
C SER A 181 -5.00 -17.02 21.34
N GLU A 182 -3.69 -16.71 21.36
CA GLU A 182 -3.08 -15.76 20.41
C GLU A 182 -2.48 -16.38 19.12
N LEU A 183 -2.39 -17.71 19.02
CA LEU A 183 -1.82 -18.39 17.85
C LEU A 183 -2.91 -18.88 16.91
N ILE A 184 -2.72 -18.63 15.61
CA ILE A 184 -3.55 -19.22 14.57
C ILE A 184 -3.31 -20.74 14.60
N PRO A 185 -4.34 -21.59 14.76
CA PRO A 185 -4.13 -23.04 14.80
C PRO A 185 -3.48 -23.54 13.51
N TYR A 186 -2.34 -24.24 13.63
CA TYR A 186 -1.59 -24.72 12.47
C TYR A 186 -2.41 -25.65 11.58
N SER A 187 -3.33 -26.41 12.17
CA SER A 187 -4.25 -27.31 11.47
C SER A 187 -5.22 -26.62 10.51
N GLN A 188 -5.32 -25.28 10.52
CA GLN A 188 -6.13 -24.53 9.55
C GLN A 188 -5.41 -24.29 8.22
N PHE A 189 -4.13 -24.66 8.10
CA PHE A 189 -3.35 -24.45 6.89
C PHE A 189 -3.19 -25.73 6.08
N ASN A 190 -3.71 -25.71 4.86
CA ASN A 190 -3.70 -26.84 3.94
C ASN A 190 -2.91 -26.52 2.66
N ASN A 191 -2.55 -27.56 1.89
CA ASN A 191 -1.81 -27.42 0.63
C ASN A 191 -0.50 -26.61 0.79
N ILE A 192 0.24 -26.89 1.87
CA ILE A 192 1.48 -26.21 2.20
C ILE A 192 2.57 -26.58 1.18
N LYS A 193 3.13 -25.60 0.49
CA LYS A 193 4.14 -25.79 -0.57
C LYS A 193 5.25 -24.77 -0.44
N GLU A 194 6.51 -25.20 -0.47
CA GLU A 194 7.66 -24.29 -0.44
C GLU A 194 7.64 -23.39 -1.68
N ILE A 195 7.81 -22.08 -1.48
CA ILE A 195 7.83 -21.08 -2.57
C ILE A 195 9.11 -20.24 -2.58
N GLY A 196 9.94 -20.33 -1.54
CA GLY A 196 11.21 -19.63 -1.51
C GLY A 196 12.03 -19.95 -0.28
N LYS A 197 13.35 -19.92 -0.44
CA LYS A 197 14.31 -20.13 0.63
C LYS A 197 15.35 -19.00 0.59
N GLY A 198 15.40 -18.21 1.66
CA GLY A 198 16.40 -17.18 1.88
C GLY A 198 17.48 -17.64 2.85
N GLY A 199 18.40 -16.73 3.21
CA GLY A 199 19.48 -17.03 4.15
C GLY A 199 19.00 -17.39 5.56
N PHE A 200 17.85 -16.86 5.98
CA PHE A 200 17.35 -16.99 7.37
C PHE A 200 15.91 -17.49 7.49
N SER A 201 15.27 -17.78 6.37
CA SER A 201 13.88 -18.23 6.38
C SER A 201 13.53 -19.07 5.18
N ILE A 202 12.60 -19.99 5.38
CA ILE A 202 11.89 -20.67 4.31
C ILE A 202 10.46 -20.15 4.30
N VAL A 203 9.94 -19.88 3.11
CA VAL A 203 8.57 -19.39 2.90
C VAL A 203 7.80 -20.48 2.16
N TYR A 204 6.63 -20.82 2.70
CA TYR A 204 5.67 -21.72 2.10
C TYR A 204 4.41 -20.94 1.71
N SER A 205 3.78 -21.30 0.60
CA SER A 205 2.38 -20.94 0.34
C SER A 205 1.47 -21.94 1.06
N ALA A 206 0.30 -21.49 1.51
CA ALA A 206 -0.73 -22.36 2.07
C ALA A 206 -2.12 -21.76 1.81
N ILE A 207 -3.14 -22.61 1.90
CA ILE A 207 -4.54 -22.22 1.97
C ILE A 207 -4.93 -22.19 3.44
N TRP A 208 -5.30 -21.01 3.94
CA TRP A 208 -5.88 -20.84 5.26
C TRP A 208 -7.39 -21.06 5.18
N GLU A 209 -7.87 -22.16 5.75
CA GLU A 209 -9.28 -22.51 5.82
C GLU A 209 -10.05 -21.57 6.75
N ASN A 210 -11.24 -21.14 6.32
CA ASN A 210 -12.12 -20.19 7.03
C ASN A 210 -11.53 -18.79 7.29
N GLY A 211 -10.28 -18.52 6.90
CA GLY A 211 -9.66 -17.19 6.87
C GLY A 211 -9.80 -16.36 8.16
N ILE A 212 -9.74 -15.03 8.02
CA ILE A 212 -9.98 -14.08 9.14
C ILE A 212 -11.49 -13.85 9.37
N LYS A 213 -12.31 -14.09 8.35
CA LYS A 213 -13.77 -14.06 8.40
C LYS A 213 -14.24 -15.42 7.93
N GLU A 214 -15.01 -16.12 8.75
CA GLU A 214 -15.44 -17.54 8.67
C GLU A 214 -16.26 -17.92 7.41
N SER A 215 -15.88 -17.45 6.22
CA SER A 215 -16.65 -17.65 5.00
C SER A 215 -15.84 -17.77 3.71
N THR A 216 -14.52 -17.54 3.71
CA THR A 216 -13.68 -17.80 2.53
C THR A 216 -12.28 -18.30 2.86
N ASN A 217 -11.86 -19.34 2.14
CA ASN A 217 -10.47 -19.80 2.11
C ASN A 217 -9.57 -18.70 1.55
N LYS A 218 -8.36 -18.59 2.08
CA LYS A 218 -7.42 -17.51 1.74
C LYS A 218 -6.02 -18.03 1.50
N ASN A 219 -5.39 -17.61 0.40
CA ASN A 219 -3.98 -17.86 0.18
C ASN A 219 -3.13 -17.03 1.16
N VAL A 220 -2.21 -17.68 1.84
CA VAL A 220 -1.27 -17.08 2.80
C VAL A 220 0.15 -17.53 2.52
N ALA A 221 1.11 -16.74 2.98
CA ALA A 221 2.51 -17.14 3.05
C ALA A 221 2.86 -17.47 4.50
N LEU A 222 3.44 -18.64 4.71
CA LEU A 222 3.93 -19.15 5.99
C LEU A 222 5.45 -19.01 6.02
N LYS A 223 5.95 -18.07 6.81
CA LYS A 223 7.38 -17.80 6.91
C LYS A 223 7.96 -18.47 8.16
N TYR A 224 8.79 -19.48 7.93
CA TYR A 224 9.58 -20.17 8.93
C TYR A 224 10.88 -19.41 9.15
N LEU A 225 11.18 -19.02 10.38
CA LEU A 225 12.44 -18.36 10.72
C LEU A 225 13.43 -19.40 11.25
N HIS A 226 14.61 -19.50 10.64
CA HIS A 226 15.65 -20.44 11.07
C HIS A 226 16.21 -20.11 12.47
N ILE A 227 15.95 -18.91 12.99
CA ILE A 227 16.36 -18.43 14.32
C ILE A 227 15.24 -18.67 15.37
N SER A 228 14.20 -19.44 15.04
CA SER A 228 12.96 -19.54 15.84
C SER A 228 13.14 -20.11 17.25
N GLN A 229 14.29 -20.69 17.59
CA GLN A 229 14.59 -21.19 18.94
C GLN A 229 14.70 -20.07 20.00
N ASN A 230 14.89 -18.80 19.59
CA ASN A 230 14.99 -17.64 20.49
C ASN A 230 13.82 -16.64 20.40
N ILE A 231 12.66 -17.06 19.86
CA ILE A 231 11.48 -16.17 19.79
C ILE A 231 10.94 -15.92 21.21
N ASN A 232 11.16 -14.70 21.69
CA ASN A 232 10.69 -14.23 22.99
C ASN A 232 9.35 -13.47 22.86
N LYS A 233 8.75 -13.12 24.01
CA LYS A 233 7.49 -12.38 24.07
C LYS A 233 7.58 -11.01 23.35
N GLU A 234 8.74 -10.36 23.41
CA GLU A 234 9.00 -9.07 22.75
C GLU A 234 8.87 -9.17 21.22
N PHE A 235 9.35 -10.27 20.63
CA PHE A 235 9.15 -10.53 19.21
C PHE A 235 7.68 -10.70 18.86
N LEU A 236 6.92 -11.46 19.65
CA LEU A 236 5.48 -11.65 19.44
C LEU A 236 4.71 -10.32 19.53
N GLU A 237 5.10 -9.43 20.46
CA GLU A 237 4.54 -8.09 20.58
C GLU A 237 4.88 -7.21 19.36
N LYS A 238 6.12 -7.23 18.87
CA LYS A 238 6.52 -6.52 17.65
C LYS A 238 5.73 -7.00 16.43
N VAL A 239 5.50 -8.30 16.30
CA VAL A 239 4.72 -8.86 15.18
C VAL A 239 3.28 -8.35 15.17
N LYS A 240 2.67 -8.10 16.34
CA LYS A 240 1.32 -7.50 16.44
C LYS A 240 1.29 -6.06 15.93
N ILE A 241 2.37 -5.29 16.08
CA ILE A 241 2.47 -3.93 15.55
C ILE A 241 2.42 -3.95 14.01
N TYR A 242 3.01 -4.98 13.38
CA TYR A 242 2.98 -5.15 11.92
C TYR A 242 1.60 -5.55 11.35
N SER A 243 0.60 -5.85 12.19
CA SER A 243 -0.75 -6.23 11.75
C SER A 243 -1.64 -5.03 11.36
N VAL A 244 -1.12 -3.80 11.40
CA VAL A 244 -1.83 -2.62 10.89
C VAL A 244 -1.83 -2.67 9.36
N LYS A 245 -3.02 -2.84 8.77
CA LYS A 245 -3.19 -2.86 7.31
C LYS A 245 -2.73 -1.53 6.71
N ASN A 246 -1.76 -1.60 5.80
CA ASN A 246 -1.30 -0.45 5.02
C ASN A 246 -1.06 -0.85 3.56
N SER A 247 -1.35 0.06 2.63
CA SER A 247 -1.36 -0.21 1.19
C SER A 247 -0.01 -0.63 0.59
N TYR A 248 1.12 -0.38 1.27
CA TYR A 248 2.48 -0.69 0.77
C TYR A 248 3.38 -1.41 1.78
N ILE A 249 2.79 -1.93 2.86
CA ILE A 249 3.45 -2.80 3.84
C ILE A 249 2.81 -4.17 3.74
N LEU A 250 3.61 -5.23 3.80
CA LEU A 250 3.09 -6.59 3.72
C LEU A 250 2.27 -6.91 4.96
N ASP A 251 0.97 -7.20 4.77
CA ASP A 251 0.09 -7.52 5.90
C ASP A 251 0.56 -8.76 6.65
N VAL A 252 0.65 -8.63 7.98
CA VAL A 252 0.88 -9.74 8.91
C VAL A 252 -0.44 -10.14 9.55
N TYR A 253 -0.89 -11.37 9.30
CA TYR A 253 -2.13 -11.89 9.88
C TYR A 253 -1.97 -12.43 11.29
N GLY A 254 -0.77 -12.89 11.65
CA GLY A 254 -0.47 -13.38 12.98
C GLY A 254 0.66 -14.39 12.97
N ILE A 255 0.68 -15.24 13.99
CA ILE A 255 1.70 -16.27 14.17
C ILE A 255 1.01 -17.61 14.38
N THR A 256 1.61 -18.67 13.86
CA THR A 256 1.25 -20.05 14.16
C THR A 256 2.50 -20.80 14.65
N ARG A 257 2.31 -22.03 15.14
CA ARG A 257 3.39 -22.87 15.63
C ARG A 257 3.26 -24.25 15.02
N ASN A 258 4.32 -24.73 14.37
CA ASN A 258 4.34 -26.07 13.83
C ASN A 258 4.21 -27.09 15.00
N PRO A 259 3.24 -28.01 14.97
CA PRO A 259 3.02 -28.96 16.07
C PRO A 259 4.15 -29.97 16.20
N ASP A 260 4.88 -30.27 15.13
CA ASP A 260 5.94 -31.28 15.09
C ASP A 260 7.29 -30.67 15.44
N THR A 261 7.70 -29.61 14.72
CA THR A 261 9.01 -28.97 14.92
C THR A 261 9.02 -27.99 16.08
N LYS A 262 7.84 -27.58 16.58
CA LYS A 262 7.64 -26.55 17.61
C LYS A 262 8.13 -25.15 17.22
N GLU A 263 8.51 -24.95 15.96
CA GLU A 263 8.97 -23.66 15.43
C GLU A 263 7.79 -22.70 15.25
N TYR A 264 8.04 -21.42 15.55
CA TYR A 264 7.08 -20.37 15.24
C TYR A 264 7.17 -19.97 13.77
N ILE A 265 6.00 -19.65 13.21
CA ILE A 265 5.81 -19.33 11.80
C ILE A 265 5.00 -18.04 11.74
N ILE A 266 5.47 -17.06 10.99
CA ILE A 266 4.69 -15.85 10.73
C ILE A 266 3.73 -16.12 9.57
N VAL A 267 2.46 -15.76 9.77
CA VAL A 267 1.40 -15.88 8.76
C VAL A 267 1.23 -14.53 8.08
N LEU A 268 1.56 -14.47 6.79
CA LEU A 268 1.63 -13.26 5.99
C LEU A 268 0.59 -13.28 4.86
N LYS A 269 0.27 -12.11 4.31
CA LYS A 269 -0.38 -12.00 3.02
C LYS A 269 0.45 -12.71 1.95
N TYR A 270 -0.19 -13.61 1.21
CA TYR A 270 0.39 -14.13 -0.02
C TYR A 270 0.34 -13.04 -1.09
N VAL A 271 1.49 -12.76 -1.71
CA VAL A 271 1.61 -11.82 -2.83
C VAL A 271 1.80 -12.63 -4.09
N GLU A 272 0.85 -12.54 -5.01
CA GLU A 272 0.99 -13.06 -6.38
C GLU A 272 1.94 -12.16 -7.16
N GLY A 273 3.24 -12.42 -6.99
CA GLY A 273 4.31 -11.57 -7.47
C GLY A 273 5.69 -12.16 -7.17
N GLU A 274 6.72 -11.34 -7.28
CA GLU A 274 8.11 -11.72 -6.99
C GLU A 274 8.84 -10.61 -6.22
N SER A 275 10.05 -10.88 -5.76
CA SER A 275 10.91 -9.87 -5.15
C SER A 275 11.35 -8.83 -6.19
N PHE A 276 11.52 -7.59 -5.75
CA PHE A 276 11.77 -6.45 -6.63
C PHE A 276 13.09 -6.59 -7.41
N ASP A 277 14.11 -7.22 -6.81
CA ASP A 277 15.37 -7.54 -7.49
C ASP A 277 15.22 -8.50 -8.68
N ASN A 278 14.41 -9.55 -8.53
CA ASN A 278 14.10 -10.45 -9.63
C ASN A 278 13.23 -9.76 -10.69
N TRP A 279 12.26 -8.98 -10.24
CA TRP A 279 11.36 -8.25 -11.13
C TRP A 279 12.10 -7.24 -12.01
N ILE A 280 12.99 -6.43 -11.44
CA ILE A 280 13.70 -5.39 -12.20
C ILE A 280 14.65 -5.99 -13.22
N ILE A 281 15.35 -7.10 -12.92
CA ILE A 281 16.23 -7.78 -13.88
C ILE A 281 15.46 -8.18 -15.15
N LYS A 282 14.21 -8.65 -15.00
CA LYS A 282 13.35 -9.04 -16.13
C LYS A 282 12.75 -7.85 -16.88
N ASN A 283 12.44 -6.76 -16.18
CA ASN A 283 11.63 -5.67 -16.70
C ASN A 283 12.41 -4.35 -16.95
N ASN A 284 13.70 -4.28 -16.64
CA ASN A 284 14.48 -3.03 -16.68
C ASN A 284 14.41 -2.33 -18.05
N LYS A 285 14.36 -3.08 -19.15
CA LYS A 285 14.27 -2.55 -20.52
C LYS A 285 12.99 -1.75 -20.79
N ILE A 286 11.87 -2.11 -20.14
CA ILE A 286 10.55 -1.50 -20.33
C ILE A 286 10.23 -0.48 -19.20
N PHE A 287 11.12 -0.37 -18.20
CA PHE A 287 10.88 0.39 -16.99
C PHE A 287 11.11 1.91 -17.17
N SER A 288 10.11 2.65 -17.68
CA SER A 288 10.19 4.11 -17.85
C SER A 288 10.32 4.84 -16.51
N TRP A 289 10.81 6.08 -16.55
CA TRP A 289 10.92 6.93 -15.36
C TRP A 289 9.57 7.20 -14.67
N GLU A 290 8.46 7.20 -15.40
CA GLU A 290 7.14 7.35 -14.79
C GLU A 290 6.82 6.16 -13.88
N TYR A 291 7.08 4.94 -14.34
CA TYR A 291 6.90 3.73 -13.54
C TYR A 291 7.89 3.66 -12.38
N LYS A 292 9.17 4.00 -12.61
CA LYS A 292 10.19 4.09 -11.56
C LYS A 292 9.75 5.01 -10.42
N MET A 293 9.26 6.20 -10.76
CA MET A 293 8.85 7.18 -9.77
C MET A 293 7.57 6.79 -9.05
N LYS A 294 6.60 6.17 -9.74
CA LYS A 294 5.39 5.64 -9.10
C LYS A 294 5.74 4.53 -8.10
N LEU A 295 6.64 3.62 -8.50
CA LEU A 295 7.11 2.54 -7.64
C LEU A 295 7.82 3.12 -6.40
N LEU A 296 8.77 4.03 -6.62
CA LEU A 296 9.53 4.65 -5.54
C LEU A 296 8.60 5.42 -4.59
N TYR A 297 7.64 6.18 -5.10
CA TYR A 297 6.64 6.89 -4.29
C TYR A 297 5.88 5.95 -3.35
N ASN A 298 5.44 4.80 -3.85
CA ASN A 298 4.76 3.81 -3.03
C ASN A 298 5.69 3.19 -1.97
N ILE A 299 6.95 2.91 -2.31
CA ILE A 299 7.97 2.41 -1.37
C ILE A 299 8.25 3.44 -0.27
N THR A 300 8.50 4.71 -0.63
CA THR A 300 8.80 5.77 0.35
C THR A 300 7.61 6.08 1.23
N TYR A 301 6.38 6.01 0.70
CA TYR A 301 5.18 6.08 1.52
C TYR A 301 5.10 4.94 2.53
N GLY A 302 5.35 3.70 2.11
CA GLY A 302 5.42 2.55 3.02
C GLY A 302 6.44 2.78 4.14
N LEU A 303 7.66 3.21 3.79
CA LEU A 303 8.72 3.48 4.76
C LEU A 303 8.38 4.62 5.72
N LYS A 304 7.77 5.70 5.21
CA LYS A 304 7.26 6.80 6.04
C LYS A 304 6.31 6.29 7.12
N ILE A 305 5.37 5.43 6.75
CA ILE A 305 4.41 4.87 7.71
C ILE A 305 5.13 4.01 8.75
N ILE A 306 6.13 3.20 8.35
CA ILE A 306 6.94 2.42 9.29
C ILE A 306 7.60 3.35 10.34
N HIS A 307 8.30 4.40 9.89
CA HIS A 307 8.99 5.35 10.78
C HIS A 307 8.01 6.19 11.63
N GLN A 308 6.86 6.60 11.08
CA GLN A 308 5.82 7.30 11.85
C GLN A 308 5.21 6.47 12.98
N ASN A 309 5.28 5.13 12.88
CA ASN A 309 4.90 4.22 13.95
C ASN A 309 6.09 3.88 14.88
N HIS A 310 7.17 4.65 14.83
CA HIS A 310 8.39 4.46 15.62
C HIS A 310 9.05 3.09 15.42
N MET A 311 8.90 2.52 14.23
CA MET A 311 9.53 1.27 13.85
C MET A 311 10.71 1.51 12.92
N VAL A 312 11.69 0.62 12.98
CA VAL A 312 12.83 0.59 12.06
C VAL A 312 12.82 -0.77 11.36
N HIS A 313 13.05 -0.79 10.05
CA HIS A 313 13.01 -2.01 9.25
C HIS A 313 14.22 -2.92 9.53
N HIS A 314 15.42 -2.35 9.70
CA HIS A 314 16.70 -3.03 9.97
C HIS A 314 17.32 -3.81 8.80
N ASN A 315 16.61 -3.97 7.70
CA ASN A 315 17.09 -4.77 6.56
C ASN A 315 16.37 -4.38 5.26
N LEU A 316 16.19 -3.07 5.05
CA LEU A 316 15.54 -2.58 3.85
C LEU A 316 16.48 -2.75 2.65
N HIS A 317 16.11 -3.65 1.73
CA HIS A 317 16.80 -3.86 0.46
C HIS A 317 15.82 -4.33 -0.61
N ALA A 318 16.25 -4.37 -1.87
CA ALA A 318 15.37 -4.72 -2.98
C ALA A 318 14.74 -6.12 -2.86
N GLY A 319 15.49 -7.12 -2.38
CA GLY A 319 14.95 -8.45 -2.09
C GLY A 319 13.83 -8.52 -1.02
N ASN A 320 13.70 -7.51 -0.15
CA ASN A 320 12.65 -7.42 0.87
C ASN A 320 11.47 -6.51 0.43
N ILE A 321 11.38 -6.22 -0.87
CA ILE A 321 10.25 -5.51 -1.46
C ILE A 321 9.59 -6.48 -2.46
N LEU A 322 8.31 -6.81 -2.23
CA LEU A 322 7.55 -7.70 -3.12
C LEU A 322 6.72 -6.87 -4.11
N ILE A 323 6.72 -7.25 -5.39
CA ILE A 323 5.97 -6.55 -6.44
C ILE A 323 4.75 -7.37 -6.86
N GLN A 324 3.55 -6.87 -6.56
CA GLN A 324 2.30 -7.45 -7.02
C GLN A 324 1.81 -6.78 -8.31
N ASN A 325 1.26 -7.57 -9.23
CA ASN A 325 0.61 -7.08 -10.46
C ASN A 325 1.48 -6.06 -11.22
N GLN A 326 2.80 -6.33 -11.26
CA GLN A 326 3.83 -5.54 -11.93
C GLN A 326 4.08 -4.12 -11.41
N ASN A 327 3.34 -3.61 -10.40
CA ASN A 327 3.42 -2.18 -10.05
C ASN A 327 3.11 -1.82 -8.58
N ILE A 328 2.70 -2.78 -7.75
CA ILE A 328 2.33 -2.49 -6.35
C ILE A 328 3.41 -3.09 -5.44
N PRO A 329 4.25 -2.25 -4.82
CA PRO A 329 5.27 -2.73 -3.89
C PRO A 329 4.67 -2.98 -2.50
N TYR A 330 5.17 -4.02 -1.85
CA TYR A 330 4.98 -4.27 -0.43
C TYR A 330 6.34 -4.43 0.24
N ILE A 331 6.62 -3.56 1.21
CA ILE A 331 7.77 -3.73 2.09
C ILE A 331 7.47 -4.91 3.03
N SER A 332 8.34 -5.93 3.02
CA SER A 332 8.24 -7.11 3.87
C SER A 332 9.35 -7.13 4.92
N ASP A 333 9.33 -8.10 5.83
CA ASP A 333 10.44 -8.42 6.74
C ASP A 333 10.83 -7.32 7.74
N ILE A 334 9.90 -6.42 8.05
CA ILE A 334 10.08 -5.32 8.98
C ILE A 334 10.45 -5.87 10.37
N GLY A 335 11.58 -5.40 10.89
CA GLY A 335 12.06 -5.64 12.26
C GLY A 335 12.21 -7.10 12.68
N LEU A 336 12.35 -8.03 11.72
CA LEU A 336 12.61 -9.45 12.00
C LEU A 336 14.03 -9.72 12.51
N TYR A 337 14.96 -8.77 12.33
CA TYR A 337 16.40 -8.96 12.58
C TYR A 337 16.93 -8.25 13.84
N ASN A 338 16.04 -7.70 14.70
CA ASN A 338 16.41 -7.09 15.99
C ASN A 338 16.49 -8.10 17.15
N MET A 339 16.81 -9.38 16.86
CA MET A 339 16.66 -10.46 17.85
C MET A 339 17.90 -10.61 18.75
N ASN A 340 19.08 -10.20 18.27
CA ASN A 340 20.34 -10.23 19.01
C ASN A 340 21.12 -8.94 18.70
N GLN A 341 21.31 -8.06 19.69
CA GLN A 341 22.00 -6.77 19.53
C GLN A 341 23.48 -6.89 19.10
N THR A 342 24.08 -8.07 19.24
CA THR A 342 25.50 -8.31 18.92
C THR A 342 25.76 -8.74 17.48
N GLN A 343 24.71 -9.13 16.74
CA GLN A 343 24.83 -9.71 15.41
C GLN A 343 24.27 -8.76 14.36
N ILE A 344 25.10 -8.45 13.37
CA ILE A 344 24.74 -7.59 12.25
C ILE A 344 24.30 -8.48 11.11
N TYR A 345 23.03 -8.34 10.75
CA TYR A 345 22.41 -9.05 9.64
C TYR A 345 22.06 -8.09 8.52
N GLY A 346 22.19 -8.56 7.28
CA GLY A 346 21.64 -7.88 6.12
C GLY A 346 22.40 -8.20 4.83
N VAL A 347 22.17 -7.37 3.82
CA VAL A 347 22.86 -7.41 2.53
C VAL A 347 23.89 -6.29 2.52
N MET A 348 25.19 -6.62 2.60
CA MET A 348 26.28 -5.67 2.88
C MET A 348 26.19 -4.33 2.13
N PRO A 349 25.97 -4.29 0.79
CA PRO A 349 25.76 -3.03 0.06
C PRO A 349 24.67 -2.09 0.62
N TYR A 350 23.61 -2.65 1.21
CA TYR A 350 22.46 -1.92 1.74
C TYR A 350 22.60 -1.58 3.23
N VAL A 351 23.64 -2.07 3.91
CA VAL A 351 23.88 -1.81 5.33
C VAL A 351 24.66 -0.51 5.51
N ALA A 352 24.13 0.38 6.35
CA ALA A 352 24.70 1.69 6.59
C ALA A 352 26.11 1.60 7.23
N PRO A 353 27.02 2.55 6.93
CA PRO A 353 28.39 2.50 7.41
C PRO A 353 28.52 2.52 8.94
N GLU A 354 27.65 3.23 9.64
CA GLU A 354 27.62 3.23 11.11
C GLU A 354 27.21 1.89 11.71
N VAL A 355 26.31 1.17 11.02
CA VAL A 355 25.90 -0.17 11.43
C VAL A 355 27.02 -1.18 11.18
N LEU A 356 27.71 -1.10 10.03
CA LEU A 356 28.89 -1.93 9.76
C LEU A 356 30.01 -1.70 10.80
N LYS A 357 30.06 -0.51 11.42
CA LYS A 357 30.96 -0.16 12.53
C LYS A 357 30.43 -0.57 13.91
N GLY A 358 29.35 -1.34 13.99
CA GLY A 358 28.83 -1.86 15.25
C GLY A 358 27.89 -0.93 16.01
N LYS A 359 27.47 0.20 15.43
CA LYS A 359 26.45 1.05 16.06
C LYS A 359 25.06 0.47 15.84
N ASP A 360 24.14 0.86 16.72
CA ASP A 360 22.75 0.43 16.65
C ASP A 360 22.07 0.85 15.33
N TYR A 361 21.15 0.00 14.87
CA TYR A 361 20.26 0.34 13.77
C TYR A 361 19.33 1.48 14.17
N THR A 362 19.15 2.44 13.25
CA THR A 362 18.27 3.60 13.42
C THR A 362 17.42 3.80 12.16
N GLU A 363 16.41 4.66 12.22
CA GLU A 363 15.65 5.08 11.03
C GLU A 363 16.58 5.62 9.92
N ALA A 364 17.66 6.31 10.28
CA ALA A 364 18.64 6.80 9.32
C ALA A 364 19.39 5.68 8.58
N ALA A 365 19.53 4.49 9.19
CA ALA A 365 20.11 3.32 8.53
C ALA A 365 19.14 2.74 7.47
N ASP A 366 17.82 2.77 7.73
CA ASP A 366 16.84 2.42 6.70
C ASP A 366 16.88 3.41 5.52
N ILE A 367 17.11 4.71 5.78
CA ILE A 367 17.24 5.73 4.73
C ILE A 367 18.47 5.46 3.85
N TYR A 368 19.57 4.99 4.44
CA TYR A 368 20.73 4.53 3.67
C TYR A 368 20.36 3.35 2.75
N GLY A 369 19.69 2.33 3.29
CA GLY A 369 19.18 1.19 2.51
C GLY A 369 18.24 1.63 1.39
N LEU A 370 17.36 2.61 1.65
CA LEU A 370 16.51 3.23 0.64
C LEU A 370 17.33 3.92 -0.45
N GLY A 371 18.41 4.62 -0.11
CA GLY A 371 19.33 5.20 -1.08
C GLY A 371 19.90 4.16 -2.05
N MET A 372 20.23 2.96 -1.55
CA MET A 372 20.68 1.84 -2.38
C MET A 372 19.55 1.23 -3.23
N VAL A 373 18.32 1.18 -2.71
CA VAL A 373 17.14 0.82 -3.52
C VAL A 373 16.90 1.84 -4.63
N MET A 374 17.05 3.14 -4.35
CA MET A 374 16.93 4.21 -5.33
C MET A 374 18.01 4.12 -6.42
N TYR A 375 19.26 3.81 -6.05
CA TYR A 375 20.35 3.50 -6.98
C TYR A 375 19.95 2.38 -7.94
N PHE A 376 19.41 1.30 -7.38
CA PHE A 376 19.01 0.15 -8.17
C PHE A 376 17.82 0.46 -9.10
N ILE A 377 16.84 1.26 -8.66
CA ILE A 377 15.75 1.76 -9.51
C ILE A 377 16.30 2.59 -10.68
N ALA A 378 17.28 3.45 -10.45
CA ALA A 378 17.87 4.29 -11.49
C ALA A 378 18.62 3.45 -12.54
N THR A 379 19.54 2.60 -12.09
CA THR A 379 20.53 1.95 -12.97
C THR A 379 20.10 0.56 -13.44
N GLY A 380 19.21 -0.12 -12.70
CA GLY A 380 18.94 -1.54 -12.85
C GLY A 380 20.13 -2.45 -12.49
N LYS A 381 21.18 -1.88 -11.88
CA LYS A 381 22.38 -2.59 -11.43
C LYS A 381 22.34 -2.70 -9.92
N GLN A 382 22.64 -3.87 -9.38
CA GLN A 382 22.75 -4.02 -7.94
C GLN A 382 23.92 -3.14 -7.41
N PRO A 383 23.81 -2.55 -6.20
CA PRO A 383 24.87 -1.71 -5.67
C PRO A 383 26.13 -2.55 -5.40
N PHE A 384 27.27 -2.11 -5.94
CA PHE A 384 28.56 -2.84 -5.89
C PHE A 384 28.59 -4.19 -6.61
N PHE A 385 27.78 -4.35 -7.68
CA PHE A 385 27.72 -5.60 -8.47
C PHE A 385 29.06 -6.09 -9.05
N ASN A 386 30.04 -5.20 -9.20
CA ASN A 386 31.31 -5.46 -9.86
C ASN A 386 32.45 -5.88 -8.92
N CYS A 387 32.20 -6.06 -7.62
CA CYS A 387 33.23 -6.49 -6.66
C CYS A 387 32.74 -7.59 -5.71
N ALA A 388 33.69 -8.24 -5.03
CA ALA A 388 33.39 -9.19 -3.96
C ALA A 388 32.75 -8.49 -2.76
N HIS A 389 31.79 -9.15 -2.11
CA HIS A 389 31.18 -8.65 -0.86
C HIS A 389 31.95 -9.19 0.35
N ASP A 390 33.18 -8.70 0.51
CA ASP A 390 34.13 -9.12 1.54
C ASP A 390 34.43 -7.99 2.54
N GLN A 391 35.44 -8.19 3.38
CA GLN A 391 35.91 -7.19 4.34
C GLN A 391 36.39 -5.89 3.66
N ASN A 392 36.96 -5.96 2.45
CA ASN A 392 37.41 -4.77 1.74
C ASN A 392 36.22 -3.91 1.31
N LEU A 393 35.14 -4.52 0.84
CA LEU A 393 33.92 -3.78 0.53
C LEU A 393 33.34 -3.10 1.78
N ALA A 394 33.28 -3.81 2.91
CA ALA A 394 32.80 -3.23 4.17
C ALA A 394 33.65 -2.01 4.59
N LEU A 395 34.98 -2.09 4.49
CA LEU A 395 35.91 -0.98 4.74
C LEU A 395 35.68 0.19 3.77
N ASN A 396 35.53 -0.11 2.47
CA ASN A 396 35.27 0.91 1.45
C ASN A 396 33.98 1.68 1.71
N ILE A 397 32.89 0.98 2.05
CA ILE A 397 31.62 1.61 2.42
C ILE A 397 31.81 2.53 3.64
N CYS A 398 32.51 2.03 4.67
CA CYS A 398 32.83 2.77 5.89
C CYS A 398 33.69 4.01 5.67
N ASN A 399 34.50 4.01 4.61
CA ASN A 399 35.37 5.11 4.17
C ASN A 399 34.67 6.05 3.17
N GLY A 400 33.39 5.86 2.90
CA GLY A 400 32.59 6.76 2.08
C GLY A 400 32.54 6.41 0.59
N ILE A 401 33.09 5.26 0.17
CA ILE A 401 32.92 4.79 -1.20
C ILE A 401 31.44 4.45 -1.45
N ARG A 402 30.93 4.84 -2.61
CA ARG A 402 29.55 4.60 -3.07
C ARG A 402 29.56 4.08 -4.52
N PRO A 403 28.50 3.38 -4.96
CA PRO A 403 28.36 2.99 -6.35
C PRO A 403 28.32 4.21 -7.28
N GLU A 404 28.96 4.10 -8.44
CA GLU A 404 28.94 5.15 -9.45
C GLU A 404 27.58 5.21 -10.18
N ILE A 405 27.08 6.43 -10.38
CA ILE A 405 25.87 6.71 -11.18
C ILE A 405 26.29 7.66 -12.30
N ASN A 406 25.95 7.31 -13.54
CA ASN A 406 26.12 8.20 -14.67
C ASN A 406 25.05 9.30 -14.62
N ASP A 407 25.47 10.57 -14.62
CA ASP A 407 24.58 11.74 -14.56
C ASP A 407 23.60 11.83 -15.75
N LEU A 408 23.84 11.08 -16.84
CA LEU A 408 22.91 10.96 -17.97
C LEU A 408 21.88 9.83 -17.78
N GLU A 409 22.16 8.82 -16.95
CA GLU A 409 21.24 7.69 -16.71
C GLU A 409 20.08 8.06 -15.78
N ALA A 410 20.24 9.10 -14.96
CA ALA A 410 19.23 9.52 -13.99
C ALA A 410 19.15 11.06 -13.84
N PRO A 411 17.96 11.60 -13.51
CA PRO A 411 17.77 13.03 -13.28
C PRO A 411 18.68 13.53 -12.15
N LYS A 412 19.26 14.73 -12.32
CA LYS A 412 20.16 15.31 -11.32
C LYS A 412 19.51 15.43 -9.93
N CYS A 413 18.28 15.93 -9.85
CA CYS A 413 17.52 16.02 -8.59
C CYS A 413 17.33 14.66 -7.91
N TYR A 414 17.21 13.59 -8.68
CA TYR A 414 17.12 12.23 -8.17
C TYR A 414 18.48 11.74 -7.64
N ILE A 415 19.57 11.99 -8.37
CA ILE A 415 20.94 11.67 -7.95
C ILE A 415 21.30 12.43 -6.67
N ASP A 416 20.95 13.71 -6.59
CA ASP A 416 21.18 14.54 -5.40
C ASP A 416 20.42 13.97 -4.18
N LEU A 417 19.19 13.47 -4.36
CA LEU A 417 18.44 12.82 -3.29
C LEU A 417 19.08 11.48 -2.87
N ILE A 418 19.54 10.63 -3.80
CA ILE A 418 20.32 9.42 -3.47
C ILE A 418 21.53 9.82 -2.62
N LYS A 419 22.26 10.86 -3.04
CA LYS A 419 23.47 11.35 -2.36
C LYS A 419 23.21 11.75 -0.92
N ARG A 420 22.06 12.37 -0.65
CA ARG A 420 21.62 12.69 0.71
C ARG A 420 21.21 11.45 1.50
N CYS A 421 20.51 10.50 0.88
CA CYS A 421 20.05 9.28 1.55
C CYS A 421 21.22 8.39 2.00
N TRP A 422 22.29 8.27 1.21
CA TRP A 422 23.43 7.40 1.53
C TRP A 422 24.64 8.13 2.15
N ASP A 423 24.44 9.33 2.70
CA ASP A 423 25.51 10.09 3.37
C ASP A 423 26.17 9.23 4.47
N SER A 424 27.49 9.32 4.62
CA SER A 424 28.24 8.57 5.64
C SER A 424 27.86 8.98 7.06
N ASN A 425 27.45 10.23 7.28
CA ASN A 425 26.93 10.70 8.55
C ASN A 425 25.40 10.52 8.60
N PRO A 426 24.87 9.68 9.50
CA PRO A 426 23.42 9.45 9.60
C PRO A 426 22.61 10.72 9.89
N VAL A 427 23.20 11.73 10.56
CA VAL A 427 22.52 13.01 10.88
C VAL A 427 22.22 13.83 9.64
N ASN A 428 23.01 13.68 8.57
CA ASN A 428 22.83 14.42 7.33
C ASN A 428 21.72 13.81 6.44
N ARG A 429 21.27 12.58 6.76
CA ARG A 429 20.28 11.88 5.96
C ARG A 429 18.88 12.48 6.22
N PRO A 430 18.06 12.64 5.18
CA PRO A 430 16.69 13.12 5.32
C PRO A 430 15.83 12.10 6.08
N LYS A 431 14.73 12.57 6.69
CA LYS A 431 13.72 11.67 7.28
C LYS A 431 12.88 11.01 6.18
N ALA A 432 12.27 9.86 6.44
CA ALA A 432 11.40 9.20 5.47
C ALA A 432 10.23 10.08 4.99
N THR A 433 9.69 10.93 5.86
CA THR A 433 8.67 11.93 5.50
C THR A 433 9.16 12.89 4.43
N GLU A 434 10.38 13.41 4.59
CA GLU A 434 10.98 14.36 3.64
C GLU A 434 11.30 13.67 2.31
N VAL A 435 11.83 12.45 2.36
CA VAL A 435 12.11 11.67 1.13
C VAL A 435 10.82 11.38 0.37
N GLU A 436 9.73 11.01 1.06
CA GLU A 436 8.43 10.80 0.42
C GLU A 436 7.89 12.09 -0.21
N GLU A 437 7.97 13.22 0.48
CA GLU A 437 7.53 14.53 -0.06
C GLU A 437 8.31 14.93 -1.31
N LEU A 438 9.63 14.74 -1.33
CA LEU A 438 10.48 15.02 -2.50
C LEU A 438 10.18 14.06 -3.65
N VAL A 439 10.08 12.76 -3.39
CA VAL A 439 9.74 11.76 -4.42
C VAL A 439 8.34 12.01 -4.98
N LYS A 440 7.39 12.39 -4.13
CA LYS A 440 6.05 12.81 -4.53
C LYS A 440 6.12 14.01 -5.47
N LEU A 441 6.88 15.04 -5.09
CA LEU A 441 7.10 16.21 -5.93
C LEU A 441 7.64 15.82 -7.30
N PHE A 442 8.70 15.01 -7.34
CA PHE A 442 9.30 14.52 -8.59
C PHE A 442 8.28 13.79 -9.48
N TYR A 443 7.52 12.86 -8.89
CA TYR A 443 6.49 12.10 -9.60
C TYR A 443 5.42 13.00 -10.23
N TYR A 444 4.86 13.93 -9.44
CA TYR A 444 3.79 14.80 -9.92
C TYR A 444 4.30 15.87 -10.89
N SER A 445 5.52 16.37 -10.72
CA SER A 445 6.15 17.32 -11.65
C SER A 445 6.38 16.69 -13.03
N TYR A 446 6.82 15.43 -13.07
CA TYR A 446 7.09 14.71 -14.31
C TYR A 446 5.81 14.21 -15.01
N LYS A 447 4.84 13.67 -14.26
CA LYS A 447 3.63 13.06 -14.82
C LYS A 447 2.67 14.06 -15.46
N TYR A 448 2.55 15.26 -14.90
CA TYR A 448 1.54 16.23 -15.31
C TYR A 448 2.18 17.40 -16.09
N ASN A 449 2.17 17.26 -17.42
CA ASN A 449 2.48 18.35 -18.36
C ASN A 449 1.30 19.35 -18.44
N LYS A 450 1.54 20.56 -18.97
CA LYS A 450 0.69 21.75 -19.07
C LYS A 450 -0.82 21.55 -19.28
N SER A 451 -1.27 20.47 -19.93
CA SER A 451 -2.70 20.15 -20.06
C SER A 451 -3.39 19.68 -18.76
N HIS A 452 -2.62 19.43 -17.70
CA HIS A 452 -3.08 18.90 -16.41
C HIS A 452 -2.64 19.73 -15.19
N GLU A 453 -2.35 21.02 -15.37
CA GLU A 453 -1.91 21.89 -14.27
C GLU A 453 -2.91 21.93 -13.10
N LEU A 454 -4.21 21.84 -13.40
CA LEU A 454 -5.28 21.71 -12.41
C LEU A 454 -5.14 20.45 -11.53
N ASP A 455 -4.67 19.33 -12.09
CA ASP A 455 -4.44 18.09 -11.34
C ASP A 455 -3.23 18.24 -10.41
N PHE A 456 -2.15 18.89 -10.86
CA PHE A 456 -0.97 19.16 -10.03
C PHE A 456 -1.33 20.07 -8.85
N LYS A 457 -1.96 21.22 -9.11
CA LYS A 457 -2.38 22.16 -8.06
C LYS A 457 -3.35 21.52 -7.07
N MET A 458 -4.27 20.68 -7.55
CA MET A 458 -5.21 19.98 -6.67
C MET A 458 -4.51 18.94 -5.77
N ILE A 459 -3.54 18.19 -6.29
CA ILE A 459 -2.88 17.10 -5.56
C ILE A 459 -1.78 17.64 -4.63
N MET A 460 -0.94 18.53 -5.15
CA MET A 460 0.20 19.10 -4.42
C MET A 460 -0.19 20.32 -3.58
N LYS A 461 -1.37 20.91 -3.82
CA LYS A 461 -1.88 22.11 -3.12
C LYS A 461 -0.97 23.33 -3.25
N ILE A 462 -0.10 23.34 -4.26
CA ILE A 462 0.81 24.42 -4.61
C ILE A 462 0.73 24.69 -6.12
N GLU A 463 1.05 25.91 -6.54
CA GLU A 463 1.14 26.23 -7.96
C GLU A 463 2.45 25.69 -8.56
N LYS A 464 2.42 25.38 -9.86
CA LYS A 464 3.61 24.86 -10.52
C LYS A 464 4.59 26.03 -10.77
N VAL A 465 5.66 26.10 -9.98
CA VAL A 465 6.75 27.09 -10.16
C VAL A 465 7.86 26.58 -11.08
N GLN A 466 8.81 27.45 -11.44
CA GLN A 466 9.92 27.15 -12.35
C GLN A 466 10.68 25.88 -11.98
N GLU A 467 10.96 25.67 -10.69
CA GLU A 467 11.65 24.47 -10.18
C GLU A 467 11.00 23.16 -10.64
N HIS A 468 9.66 23.09 -10.67
CA HIS A 468 8.95 21.89 -11.10
C HIS A 468 9.10 21.61 -12.61
N TYR A 469 9.26 22.67 -13.41
CA TYR A 469 9.54 22.51 -14.85
C TYR A 469 10.98 22.07 -15.08
N GLU A 470 11.93 22.52 -14.25
CA GLU A 470 13.31 22.02 -14.30
C GLU A 470 13.39 20.54 -13.89
N ILE A 471 12.66 20.12 -12.85
CA ILE A 471 12.51 18.71 -12.49
C ILE A 471 11.97 17.92 -13.69
N GLU A 472 10.85 18.35 -14.26
CA GLU A 472 10.23 17.70 -15.43
C GLU A 472 11.23 17.54 -16.59
N LYS A 473 12.02 18.59 -16.88
CA LYS A 473 13.04 18.58 -17.93
C LYS A 473 14.12 17.53 -17.67
N GLN A 474 14.68 17.47 -16.46
CA GLN A 474 15.70 16.48 -16.11
C GLN A 474 15.20 15.03 -16.28
N PHE A 475 13.94 14.76 -15.92
CA PHE A 475 13.32 13.45 -16.12
C PHE A 475 13.10 13.11 -17.60
N LYS A 476 12.75 14.09 -18.45
CA LYS A 476 12.64 13.87 -19.90
C LYS A 476 14.01 13.56 -20.53
N GLU A 477 15.04 14.31 -20.16
CA GLU A 477 16.40 14.10 -20.67
C GLU A 477 16.93 12.70 -20.32
N ALA A 478 16.75 12.26 -19.07
CA ALA A 478 17.16 10.91 -18.64
C ALA A 478 16.35 9.80 -19.35
N GLU A 479 15.06 10.01 -19.61
CA GLU A 479 14.22 9.07 -20.35
C GLU A 479 14.63 8.97 -21.83
N GLU A 480 14.99 10.09 -22.46
CA GLU A 480 15.49 10.12 -23.84
C GLU A 480 16.84 9.42 -23.96
N PHE A 481 17.78 9.69 -23.06
CA PHE A 481 19.08 9.00 -23.02
C PHE A 481 18.93 7.48 -22.84
N LYS A 482 17.99 7.05 -22.00
CA LYS A 482 17.68 5.63 -21.82
C LYS A 482 17.17 5.01 -23.12
N LYS A 483 16.26 5.68 -23.83
CA LYS A 483 15.71 5.19 -25.11
C LYS A 483 16.79 5.06 -26.19
N SER A 484 17.75 5.99 -26.26
CA SER A 484 18.86 5.91 -27.22
C SER A 484 19.84 4.78 -26.91
N ASN A 485 20.14 4.50 -25.64
CA ASN A 485 21.10 3.46 -25.25
C ASN A 485 20.52 2.05 -25.14
N ASN A 486 19.21 1.91 -24.90
CA ASN A 486 18.57 0.59 -24.92
C ASN A 486 18.59 -0.06 -26.31
N LEU A 487 18.83 0.71 -27.37
CA LEU A 487 19.00 0.21 -28.74
C LEU A 487 20.41 -0.38 -28.99
N THR A 488 21.36 -0.21 -28.06
CA THR A 488 22.78 -0.53 -28.29
C THR A 488 23.36 -1.59 -27.34
N VAL A 489 22.69 -1.96 -26.24
CA VAL A 489 23.25 -2.86 -25.21
C VAL A 489 22.35 -4.08 -24.97
N GLU A 490 22.79 -5.26 -25.45
CA GLU A 490 22.06 -6.51 -25.26
C GLU A 490 22.33 -7.25 -23.93
N ASN A 491 23.40 -6.91 -23.20
CA ASN A 491 23.85 -7.74 -22.08
C ASN A 491 23.57 -7.11 -20.70
N ASN A 492 22.95 -7.90 -19.82
CA ASN A 492 22.89 -7.58 -18.40
C ASN A 492 24.30 -7.50 -17.81
N PRO A 493 24.57 -6.61 -16.83
CA PRO A 493 25.88 -6.51 -16.20
C PRO A 493 26.26 -7.85 -15.57
N ILE A 494 27.46 -8.35 -15.90
CA ILE A 494 28.00 -9.55 -15.26
C ILE A 494 28.30 -9.19 -13.81
N THR A 495 27.57 -9.83 -12.89
CA THR A 495 27.76 -9.68 -11.46
C THR A 495 28.98 -10.48 -11.03
N HIS A 496 29.82 -9.90 -10.17
CA HIS A 496 30.97 -10.59 -9.60
C HIS A 496 30.53 -11.85 -8.86
N SER A 497 31.23 -12.98 -9.04
CA SER A 497 30.81 -14.28 -8.51
C SER A 497 30.74 -14.35 -6.98
N GLN A 498 31.47 -13.46 -6.29
CA GLN A 498 31.46 -13.30 -4.83
C GLN A 498 30.56 -12.16 -4.33
N ALA A 499 29.72 -11.58 -5.20
CA ALA A 499 28.72 -10.61 -4.78
C ALA A 499 27.47 -11.35 -4.27
N ILE A 500 27.05 -11.04 -3.04
CA ILE A 500 25.93 -11.70 -2.35
C ILE A 500 24.84 -10.68 -2.05
N TYR A 501 23.64 -10.92 -2.62
CA TYR A 501 22.45 -10.06 -2.45
C TYR A 501 21.35 -10.69 -1.60
N THR A 502 21.64 -11.84 -0.99
CA THR A 502 20.80 -12.45 0.02
C THR A 502 21.28 -12.02 1.41
N SER A 503 20.34 -11.83 2.34
CA SER A 503 20.69 -11.46 3.71
C SER A 503 21.55 -12.55 4.35
N GLN A 504 22.65 -12.14 5.00
CA GLN A 504 23.56 -13.03 5.72
C GLN A 504 24.11 -12.37 6.99
N LEU A 505 24.83 -13.14 7.83
CA LEU A 505 25.52 -12.64 9.01
C LEU A 505 26.77 -11.91 8.55
N LEU A 506 26.90 -10.63 8.90
CA LEU A 506 27.99 -9.78 8.41
C LEU A 506 29.19 -9.70 9.36
N ASN A 507 29.04 -10.11 10.63
CA ASN A 507 30.13 -10.11 11.63
C ASN A 507 31.46 -10.67 11.10
N PRO A 508 31.52 -11.80 10.35
CA PRO A 508 32.78 -12.32 9.82
C PRO A 508 33.57 -11.34 8.95
N PHE A 509 32.91 -10.39 8.29
CA PHE A 509 33.52 -9.42 7.38
C PHE A 509 33.87 -8.09 8.06
N ILE A 510 33.45 -7.87 9.30
CA ILE A 510 33.58 -6.57 10.00
C ILE A 510 34.31 -6.68 11.33
N ASN A 511 34.83 -7.85 11.69
CA ASN A 511 35.51 -8.07 12.97
C ASN A 511 36.66 -7.08 13.25
N ASP A 512 37.37 -6.62 12.23
CA ASP A 512 38.45 -5.64 12.41
C ASP A 512 37.95 -4.19 12.40
N LEU A 513 36.78 -3.92 11.81
CA LEU A 513 36.11 -2.62 11.90
C LEU A 513 35.58 -2.37 13.31
N LEU A 514 35.18 -3.41 14.03
CA LEU A 514 34.67 -3.32 15.41
C LEU A 514 35.77 -3.07 16.46
N LYS A 515 37.05 -3.17 16.07
CA LYS A 515 38.22 -2.94 16.94
C LYS A 515 38.84 -1.54 16.78
N MET A 516 38.40 -0.79 15.77
CA MET A 516 38.82 0.59 15.47
C MET A 516 37.85 1.59 16.10
#